data_AF-A0A1H3K7F2-F1
#
_entry.id   AF-A0A1H3K7F2-F1
#
_cell.length_a   1.000
_cell.length_b   1.000
_cell.length_c   1.000
_cell.angle_alpha   90.00
_cell.angle_beta   90.00
_cell.angle_gamma   90.00
#
_symmetry.space_group_name_H-M   'P 1'
#
loop_
_entity.id
_entity.type
_entity.pdbx_description
1 polymer ?
#
loop_
_entity_poly.entity_id
_entity_poly.type
_entity_poly.pdbx_seq_one_letter_code
_entity_poly.pdbx_strand_id
1 'polypeptide(L)'
;MLGLTALPGFQDDIDALPNVATRQMAVNMLLHVRNGDVRGIALDDRASTGDLGDCFKLYFDPDGSDKPRFRLVYRFTPNEVQAVAIEAVAVGRRQGLDAYLRAAERLGRL
;
A
#
# COMPACT_ATOMS: atom_id res chain seq x y z
N MET A 1 2.01 3.44 19.05
CA MET A 1 1.16 3.34 17.84
C MET A 1 1.70 4.32 16.83
N LEU A 2 2.01 3.88 15.61
CA LEU A 2 2.63 4.74 14.59
C LEU A 2 1.62 5.79 14.08
N GLY A 3 2.10 6.93 13.58
CA GLY A 3 1.26 7.86 12.80
C GLY A 3 0.83 7.23 11.48
N LEU A 4 -0.33 7.61 10.95
CA LEU A 4 -0.80 7.16 9.63
C LEU A 4 -1.09 8.39 8.77
N THR A 5 -0.41 8.49 7.62
CA THR A 5 -0.67 9.46 6.56
C THR A 5 -0.97 8.72 5.25
N ALA A 6 -1.43 9.44 4.24
CA ALA A 6 -1.65 8.89 2.91
C ALA A 6 -1.23 9.90 1.84
N LEU A 7 -0.65 9.42 0.75
CA LEU A 7 -0.36 10.27 -0.41
C LEU A 7 -1.66 10.71 -1.11
N PRO A 8 -1.65 11.87 -1.79
CA PRO A 8 -2.74 12.26 -2.68
C PRO A 8 -3.11 11.15 -3.66
N GLY A 9 -4.41 10.92 -3.86
CA GLY A 9 -4.94 9.85 -4.71
C GLY A 9 -5.10 8.48 -4.03
N PHE A 10 -4.54 8.26 -2.84
CA PHE A 10 -4.75 7.00 -2.12
C PHE A 10 -6.24 6.79 -1.72
N GLN A 11 -6.95 7.86 -1.39
CA GLN A 11 -8.37 7.77 -1.10
C GLN A 11 -9.17 7.37 -2.35
N ASP A 12 -8.83 7.93 -3.51
CA ASP A 12 -9.48 7.57 -4.78
C ASP A 12 -9.25 6.11 -5.14
N ASP A 13 -8.07 5.55 -4.82
CA ASP A 13 -7.80 4.13 -4.97
C ASP A 13 -8.75 3.28 -4.12
N ILE A 14 -8.95 3.65 -2.85
CA ILE A 14 -9.90 2.98 -1.95
C ILE A 14 -11.30 3.04 -2.56
N ASP A 15 -11.72 4.21 -3.03
CA ASP A 15 -13.05 4.40 -3.60
C ASP A 15 -13.24 3.66 -4.93
N ALA A 16 -12.15 3.39 -5.66
CA ALA A 16 -12.15 2.57 -6.87
C ALA A 16 -12.18 1.05 -6.59
N LEU A 17 -11.98 0.59 -5.34
CA LEU A 17 -12.08 -0.84 -5.01
C LEU A 17 -13.52 -1.34 -5.17
N PRO A 18 -13.70 -2.59 -5.65
CA PRO A 18 -14.95 -3.04 -6.28
C PRO A 18 -16.13 -3.22 -5.31
N ASN A 19 -15.88 -3.40 -4.02
CA ASN A 19 -16.92 -3.58 -3.02
C ASN A 19 -16.46 -3.14 -1.62
N VAL A 20 -17.42 -2.97 -0.73
CA VAL A 20 -17.20 -2.52 0.66
C VAL A 20 -16.24 -3.44 1.41
N ALA A 21 -16.39 -4.77 1.26
CA ALA A 21 -15.51 -5.73 1.92
C ALA A 21 -14.03 -5.54 1.52
N THR A 22 -13.77 -5.26 0.24
CA THR A 22 -12.41 -5.01 -0.28
C THR A 22 -11.84 -3.71 0.28
N ARG A 23 -12.65 -2.65 0.32
CA ARG A 23 -12.28 -1.35 0.91
C ARG A 23 -11.93 -1.48 2.38
N GLN A 24 -12.80 -2.14 3.13
CA GLN A 24 -12.65 -2.33 4.56
C GLN A 24 -11.43 -3.19 4.89
N MET A 25 -11.16 -4.23 4.10
CA MET A 25 -9.96 -5.04 4.27
C MET A 25 -8.68 -4.23 4.00
N ALA A 26 -8.66 -3.36 2.98
CA ALA A 26 -7.52 -2.50 2.70
C ALA A 26 -7.20 -1.54 3.88
N VAL A 27 -8.25 -0.91 4.44
CA VAL A 27 -8.11 -0.04 5.63
C VAL A 27 -7.66 -0.84 6.86
N ASN A 28 -8.25 -2.00 7.11
CA ASN A 28 -7.86 -2.87 8.22
C ASN A 28 -6.40 -3.30 8.13
N MET A 29 -5.90 -3.60 6.92
CA MET A 29 -4.48 -3.91 6.72
C MET A 29 -3.57 -2.75 7.13
N LEU A 30 -3.91 -1.51 6.79
CA LEU A 30 -3.15 -0.34 7.25
C LEU A 30 -3.15 -0.21 8.77
N LEU A 31 -4.30 -0.48 9.42
CA LEU A 31 -4.39 -0.45 10.89
C LEU A 31 -3.53 -1.54 11.53
N HIS A 32 -3.51 -2.76 10.98
CA HIS A 32 -2.64 -3.83 11.47
C HIS A 32 -1.16 -3.49 11.34
N VAL A 33 -0.74 -2.88 10.22
CA VAL A 33 0.64 -2.39 10.09
C VAL A 33 0.93 -1.31 11.13
N ARG A 34 0.01 -0.37 11.36
CA ARG A 34 0.13 0.72 12.35
C ARG A 34 0.28 0.23 13.77
N ASN A 35 -0.40 -0.86 14.10
CA ASN A 35 -0.34 -1.48 15.41
C ASN A 35 0.89 -2.39 15.58
N GLY A 36 1.57 -2.73 14.48
CA GLY A 36 2.70 -3.66 14.49
C GLY A 36 2.30 -5.12 14.44
N ASP A 37 1.02 -5.42 14.19
CA ASP A 37 0.48 -6.79 14.13
C ASP A 37 1.00 -7.54 12.88
N VAL A 38 1.21 -6.80 11.79
CA VAL A 38 1.60 -7.34 10.48
C VAL A 38 2.69 -6.47 9.86
N ARG A 39 3.61 -7.11 9.14
CA ARG A 39 4.62 -6.44 8.30
C ARG A 39 4.51 -6.92 6.86
N GLY A 40 4.54 -5.98 5.92
CA GLY A 40 4.56 -6.26 4.48
C GLY A 40 5.91 -6.80 4.00
N ILE A 41 5.90 -7.24 2.74
CA ILE A 41 7.09 -7.71 2.02
C ILE A 41 7.77 -6.48 1.41
N ALA A 42 9.09 -6.34 1.61
CA ALA A 42 9.87 -5.27 0.98
C ALA A 42 9.76 -5.34 -0.56
N LEU A 43 9.75 -4.17 -1.18
CA LEU A 43 9.86 -4.01 -2.62
C LEU A 43 11.31 -3.70 -3.01
N ASP A 44 11.58 -3.77 -4.31
CA ASP A 44 12.90 -3.56 -4.88
C ASP A 44 12.79 -2.56 -6.04
N ASP A 45 13.94 -2.08 -6.51
CA ASP A 45 14.04 -1.35 -7.77
C ASP A 45 13.81 -2.27 -8.98
N ARG A 46 12.99 -1.79 -9.93
CA ARG A 46 12.65 -2.50 -11.16
C ARG A 46 12.46 -1.52 -12.30
N ALA A 47 13.03 -1.84 -13.46
CA ALA A 47 12.88 -1.06 -14.69
C ALA A 47 11.42 -0.74 -15.08
N SER A 48 10.46 -1.62 -14.75
CA SER A 48 9.05 -1.46 -15.11
C SER A 48 8.23 -0.59 -14.14
N THR A 49 8.71 -0.34 -12.92
CA THR A 49 7.95 0.33 -11.87
C THR A 49 8.76 1.39 -11.13
N GLY A 50 9.96 1.71 -11.62
CA GLY A 50 10.92 2.55 -10.91
C GLY A 50 11.40 1.93 -9.59
N ASP A 51 12.11 2.74 -8.82
CA ASP A 51 12.63 2.34 -7.51
C ASP A 51 11.52 2.33 -6.46
N LEU A 52 11.16 1.17 -5.91
CA LEU A 52 10.23 1.06 -4.78
C LEU A 52 10.92 0.48 -3.53
N GLY A 53 12.24 0.56 -3.42
CA GLY A 53 13.05 -0.08 -2.36
C GLY A 53 12.73 0.37 -0.94
N ASP A 54 12.16 1.56 -0.76
CA ASP A 54 11.68 2.07 0.54
C ASP A 54 10.23 1.64 0.87
N CYS A 55 9.57 0.92 -0.04
CA CYS A 55 8.17 0.53 0.09
C CYS A 55 8.01 -0.95 0.48
N PHE A 56 6.83 -1.25 1.00
CA PHE A 56 6.37 -2.57 1.37
C PHE A 56 5.03 -2.86 0.71
N LYS A 57 4.76 -4.15 0.46
CA LYS A 57 3.47 -4.63 -0.04
C LYS A 57 2.80 -5.62 0.90
N LEU A 58 1.48 -5.56 0.95
CA LEU A 58 0.62 -6.62 1.47
C LEU A 58 -0.28 -7.16 0.36
N TYR A 59 -0.42 -8.49 0.33
CA TYR A 59 -1.39 -9.17 -0.52
C TYR A 59 -2.69 -9.34 0.27
N PHE A 60 -3.83 -9.03 -0.35
CA PHE A 60 -5.12 -9.26 0.29
C PHE A 60 -6.21 -9.57 -0.74
N ASP A 61 -7.21 -10.29 -0.27
CA ASP A 61 -8.43 -10.60 -1.00
C ASP A 61 -9.51 -11.05 -0.01
N PRO A 62 -10.69 -10.40 0.04
CA PRO A 62 -11.75 -10.82 0.96
C PRO A 62 -12.30 -12.22 0.68
N ASP A 63 -12.18 -12.70 -0.56
CA ASP A 63 -12.69 -13.99 -1.01
C ASP A 63 -11.79 -15.15 -0.52
N GLY A 64 -10.48 -14.91 -0.48
CA GLY A 64 -9.49 -15.86 0.07
C GLY A 64 -9.36 -17.21 -0.66
N SER A 65 -10.21 -17.49 -1.65
CA SER A 65 -10.28 -18.75 -2.39
C SER A 65 -9.15 -18.96 -3.39
N ASP A 66 -8.53 -17.87 -3.86
CA ASP A 66 -7.53 -17.85 -4.92
C ASP A 66 -6.33 -16.95 -4.59
N LYS A 67 -5.37 -16.87 -5.54
CA LYS A 67 -4.25 -15.93 -5.46
C LYS A 67 -4.77 -14.51 -5.22
N PRO A 68 -4.27 -13.79 -4.18
CA PRO A 68 -4.84 -12.50 -3.81
C PRO A 68 -4.82 -11.50 -4.96
N ARG A 69 -5.99 -10.91 -5.27
CA ARG A 69 -6.18 -10.00 -6.41
C ARG A 69 -5.72 -8.58 -6.13
N PHE A 70 -5.59 -8.17 -4.88
CA PHE A 70 -5.23 -6.80 -4.52
C PHE A 70 -3.87 -6.70 -3.84
N ARG A 71 -3.24 -5.52 -3.98
CA ARG A 71 -2.05 -5.13 -3.23
C ARG A 71 -2.26 -3.78 -2.58
N LEU A 72 -1.84 -3.68 -1.33
CA LEU A 72 -1.64 -2.43 -0.61
C LEU A 72 -0.14 -2.14 -0.61
N VAL A 73 0.26 -0.94 -1.02
CA VAL A 73 1.63 -0.42 -0.97
C VAL A 73 1.71 0.69 0.07
N TYR A 74 2.68 0.60 0.95
CA TYR A 74 2.94 1.59 2.00
C TYR A 74 4.44 1.75 2.23
N ARG A 75 4.87 2.82 2.89
CA ARG A 75 6.25 2.99 3.36
C ARG A 75 6.31 3.53 4.78
N PHE A 76 7.48 3.42 5.38
CA PHE A 76 7.77 4.04 6.66
C PHE A 76 8.44 5.39 6.42
N THR A 77 7.86 6.46 6.96
CA THR A 77 8.41 7.82 6.84
C THR A 77 8.91 8.31 8.21
N PRO A 78 10.00 9.09 8.28
CA PRO A 78 10.37 9.80 9.49
C PRO A 78 9.29 10.85 9.83
N ASN A 79 8.82 10.89 11.08
CA ASN A 79 7.99 11.97 11.62
C ASN A 79 8.83 12.80 12.62
N GLU A 80 8.54 14.10 12.76
CA GLU A 80 9.40 15.18 13.27
C GLU A 80 10.01 15.03 14.68
N VAL A 81 9.85 13.90 15.39
CA VAL A 81 10.64 13.58 16.59
C VAL A 81 10.89 12.07 16.63
N GLN A 82 11.88 11.57 15.88
CA GLN A 82 12.34 10.15 15.87
C GLN A 82 11.29 9.04 15.65
N ALA A 83 10.00 9.37 15.51
CA ALA A 83 8.91 8.42 15.38
C ALA A 83 8.74 8.04 13.92
N VAL A 84 8.71 6.74 13.64
CA VAL A 84 8.35 6.22 12.32
C VAL A 84 6.83 6.38 12.15
N ALA A 85 6.39 6.93 11.02
CA ALA A 85 5.00 6.92 10.58
C ALA A 85 4.82 5.94 9.41
N ILE A 86 3.59 5.47 9.20
CA ILE A 86 3.22 4.74 7.99
C ILE A 86 2.57 5.72 7.03
N GLU A 87 3.05 5.71 5.79
CA GLU A 87 2.41 6.42 4.70
C GLU A 87 1.80 5.40 3.74
N ALA A 88 0.48 5.48 3.58
CA ALA A 88 -0.23 4.73 2.55
C ALA A 88 0.05 5.34 1.17
N VAL A 89 0.55 4.54 0.24
CA VAL A 89 1.05 5.01 -1.05
C VAL A 89 0.05 4.72 -2.17
N ALA A 90 -0.35 3.46 -2.33
CA ALA A 90 -1.31 3.04 -3.35
C ALA A 90 -2.01 1.73 -2.98
N VAL A 91 -3.24 1.53 -3.47
CA VAL A 91 -3.94 0.25 -3.38
C VAL A 91 -4.63 -0.06 -4.70
N GLY A 92 -4.53 -1.30 -5.17
CA GLY A 92 -5.06 -1.63 -6.50
C GLY A 92 -4.94 -3.09 -6.87
N ARG A 93 -5.26 -3.41 -8.12
CA ARG A 93 -5.23 -4.79 -8.62
C ARG A 93 -3.80 -5.27 -8.83
N ARG A 94 -3.63 -6.60 -8.87
CA ARG A 94 -2.40 -7.26 -9.38
C ARG A 94 -2.15 -6.94 -10.84
N GLN A 95 -3.23 -7.01 -11.62
CA GLN A 95 -3.18 -7.05 -13.08
C GLN A 95 -2.57 -5.76 -13.60
N GLY A 96 -1.70 -5.88 -14.62
CA GLY A 96 -1.04 -4.73 -15.21
C GLY A 96 -0.10 -3.96 -14.27
N LEU A 97 0.28 -4.54 -13.12
CA LEU A 97 1.10 -3.86 -12.11
C LEU A 97 0.47 -2.57 -11.54
N ASP A 98 -0.86 -2.45 -11.62
CA ASP A 98 -1.64 -1.25 -11.31
C ASP A 98 -1.25 -0.58 -9.97
N ALA A 99 -1.26 -1.33 -8.87
CA ALA A 99 -0.88 -0.79 -7.56
C ALA A 99 0.57 -0.26 -7.49
N TYR A 100 1.48 -0.84 -8.28
CA TYR A 100 2.89 -0.45 -8.30
C TYR A 100 3.13 0.77 -9.17
N LEU A 101 2.47 0.84 -10.34
CA LEU A 101 2.59 1.98 -11.24
C LEU A 101 2.04 3.25 -10.60
N ARG A 102 0.89 3.17 -9.93
CA ARG A 102 0.34 4.30 -9.15
C ARG A 102 1.28 4.74 -8.04
N ALA A 103 1.92 3.79 -7.35
CA ALA A 103 2.89 4.10 -6.31
C ALA A 103 4.11 4.84 -6.87
N ALA A 104 4.65 4.34 -7.98
CA ALA A 104 5.81 4.94 -8.63
C ALA A 104 5.51 6.35 -9.15
N GLU A 105 4.36 6.55 -9.78
CA GLU A 105 3.90 7.87 -10.24
C GLU A 105 3.75 8.86 -9.08
N ARG A 106 3.06 8.47 -7.99
CA ARG A 106 2.84 9.35 -6.82
C ARG A 106 4.12 9.70 -6.08
N LEU A 107 5.13 8.84 -6.17
CA LEU A 107 6.45 9.07 -5.58
C LEU A 107 7.41 9.76 -6.55
N GLY A 108 7.00 10.06 -7.78
CA GLY A 108 7.82 10.73 -8.80
C GLY A 108 8.98 9.89 -9.32
N ARG A 109 8.75 8.59 -9.55
CA ARG A 109 9.79 7.59 -9.87
C ARG A 109 9.66 6.97 -11.25
N LEU A 110 8.76 7.50 -12.07
CA LEU A 110 8.57 7.19 -13.48
C LEU A 110 8.85 8.44 -14.32
#